data_AF-A0A8W8HZ39-F1
#
_entry.id   AF-A0A8W8HZ39-F1
#
_cell.length_a   1.000
_cell.length_b   1.000
_cell.length_c   1.000
_cell.angle_alpha   90.00
_cell.angle_beta   90.00
_cell.angle_gamma   90.00
#
_symmetry.space_group_name_H-M   'P 1'
#
loop_
_entity.id
_entity.type
_entity.pdbx_description
1 polymer ?
#
loop_
_entity_poly.entity_id
_entity_poly.type
_entity_poly.pdbx_seq_one_letter_code
_entity_poly.pdbx_strand_id
1 'polypeptide(L)'
;MTSLIVSQTTGFSMTLIIGCILFLLDIAFGCPPGWTTFNTSCYHLSIEEESWVDSMKMCEIHGAYLVHINSASEDTFITNQMITNGVKELWLGGSDWNVEGVWVWEPEGDLFQYSNFDHDEPDNYGDDENCVRKEQSAHYRWNDKPCDHRYSYICETS
;
A
#
# COMPACT_ATOMS: atom_id res chain seq x y z
N MET A 1 -39.87 -57.31 19.42
CA MET A 1 -40.17 -57.06 17.99
C MET A 1 -41.35 -56.12 18.00
N THR A 2 -41.27 -54.83 17.66
CA THR A 2 -40.47 -54.13 16.66
C THR A 2 -40.24 -52.68 17.12
N SER A 3 -39.05 -52.16 16.81
CA SER A 3 -38.54 -50.85 17.21
C SER A 3 -39.34 -49.68 16.63
N LEU A 4 -39.56 -48.66 17.45
CA LEU A 4 -39.90 -47.30 17.04
C LEU A 4 -38.65 -46.65 16.42
N ILE A 5 -38.74 -46.22 15.16
CA ILE A 5 -37.74 -45.34 14.54
C ILE A 5 -38.42 -43.98 14.39
N VAL A 6 -38.09 -43.04 15.27
CA VAL A 6 -38.47 -41.62 15.11
C VAL A 6 -37.47 -41.02 14.13
N SER A 7 -37.97 -40.51 13.00
CA SER A 7 -37.16 -39.78 12.03
C SER A 7 -36.68 -38.46 12.64
N GLN A 8 -35.38 -38.32 12.86
CA GLN A 8 -34.79 -37.01 13.13
C GLN A 8 -34.46 -36.35 11.79
N THR A 9 -35.38 -35.53 11.29
CA THR A 9 -35.05 -34.53 10.28
C THR A 9 -34.31 -33.39 10.99
N THR A 10 -32.99 -33.33 10.85
CA THR A 10 -32.18 -32.20 11.33
C THR A 10 -32.47 -30.97 10.47
N GLY A 11 -33.48 -30.20 10.88
CA GLY A 11 -33.76 -28.89 10.31
C GLY A 11 -32.77 -27.87 10.86
N PHE A 12 -31.67 -27.64 10.13
CA PHE A 12 -30.88 -26.42 10.34
C PHE A 12 -31.72 -25.24 9.85
N SER A 13 -32.06 -24.32 10.77
CA SER A 13 -32.88 -23.16 10.47
C SER A 13 -32.24 -22.29 9.39
N MET A 14 -32.88 -22.17 8.23
CA MET A 14 -32.45 -21.32 7.09
C MET A 14 -32.20 -19.86 7.51
N THR A 15 -32.82 -19.39 8.59
CA THR A 15 -32.64 -18.03 9.14
C THR A 15 -31.26 -17.81 9.76
N LEU A 16 -30.58 -18.86 10.24
CA LEU A 16 -29.24 -18.75 10.82
C LEU A 16 -28.16 -18.62 9.73
N ILE A 17 -28.37 -19.27 8.58
CA ILE A 17 -27.46 -19.21 7.43
C ILE A 17 -27.59 -17.86 6.73
N ILE A 18 -28.82 -17.36 6.53
CA ILE A 18 -29.06 -16.03 5.94
C ILE A 18 -28.59 -14.92 6.90
N GLY A 19 -28.78 -15.07 8.22
CA GLY A 19 -28.23 -14.16 9.22
C GLY A 19 -26.70 -14.15 9.22
N CYS A 20 -26.05 -15.31 9.12
CA CYS A 20 -24.60 -15.39 9.00
C CYS A 20 -24.11 -14.80 7.66
N ILE A 21 -24.79 -15.05 6.54
CA ILE A 21 -24.45 -14.46 5.24
C ILE A 21 -24.66 -12.94 5.25
N LEU A 22 -25.72 -12.42 5.86
CA LEU A 22 -25.94 -10.97 6.00
C LEU A 22 -24.96 -10.32 7.00
N PHE A 23 -24.55 -11.04 8.04
CA PHE A 23 -23.53 -10.59 8.99
C PHE A 23 -22.09 -10.74 8.44
N LEU A 24 -21.86 -11.65 7.49
CA LEU A 24 -20.61 -11.81 6.73
C LEU A 24 -20.53 -10.83 5.55
N LEU A 25 -21.67 -10.34 5.04
CA LEU A 25 -21.75 -9.33 3.99
C LEU A 25 -21.52 -7.89 4.51
N ASP A 26 -21.60 -7.67 5.82
CA ASP A 26 -21.40 -6.35 6.45
C ASP A 26 -19.94 -6.03 6.84
N ILE A 27 -18.96 -6.93 6.58
CA ILE A 27 -17.56 -6.77 7.06
C ILE A 27 -16.57 -6.35 5.94
N ALA A 28 -16.99 -6.10 4.70
CA ALA A 28 -16.05 -5.91 3.58
C ALA A 28 -16.12 -4.54 2.87
N PHE A 29 -16.39 -3.43 3.57
CA PHE A 29 -16.50 -2.11 2.92
C PHE A 29 -15.60 -1.01 3.53
N GLY A 30 -14.60 -1.37 4.32
CA GLY A 30 -13.69 -0.42 4.93
C GLY A 30 -12.28 -0.96 5.03
N CYS A 31 -11.32 -0.07 5.21
CA CYS A 31 -9.92 -0.45 5.37
C CYS A 31 -9.69 -1.25 6.67
N PRO A 32 -8.65 -2.09 6.71
CA PRO A 32 -8.27 -2.79 7.93
C PRO A 32 -8.02 -1.80 9.09
N PRO A 33 -8.17 -2.22 10.37
CA PRO A 33 -7.85 -1.36 11.49
C PRO A 33 -6.43 -0.79 11.40
N GLY A 34 -6.28 0.52 11.57
CA GLY A 34 -4.99 1.22 11.45
C GLY A 34 -4.65 1.69 10.01
N TRP A 35 -5.47 1.36 9.02
CA TRP A 35 -5.33 1.83 7.65
C TRP A 35 -6.26 3.01 7.38
N THR A 36 -5.81 3.95 6.55
CA THR A 36 -6.57 5.12 6.13
C THR A 36 -7.11 4.91 4.73
N THR A 37 -8.39 5.19 4.51
CA THR A 37 -9.00 5.14 3.18
C THR A 37 -8.72 6.40 2.39
N PHE A 38 -8.36 6.25 1.11
CA PHE A 38 -8.42 7.32 0.12
C PHE A 38 -8.91 6.74 -1.21
N ASN A 39 -9.97 7.33 -1.75
CA ASN A 39 -10.73 6.76 -2.88
C ASN A 39 -11.15 5.30 -2.61
N THR A 40 -10.66 4.37 -3.43
CA THR A 40 -10.94 2.93 -3.35
C THR A 40 -9.81 2.14 -2.71
N SER A 41 -8.71 2.79 -2.35
CA SER A 41 -7.53 2.15 -1.77
C SER A 41 -7.44 2.41 -0.26
N CYS A 42 -6.67 1.56 0.40
CA CYS A 42 -6.33 1.59 1.80
C CYS A 42 -4.83 1.79 1.95
N TYR A 43 -4.44 2.68 2.86
CA TYR A 43 -3.04 3.04 3.05
C TYR A 43 -2.60 2.88 4.50
N HIS A 44 -1.41 2.36 4.72
CA HIS A 44 -0.80 2.23 6.04
C HIS A 44 0.59 2.84 6.06
N LEU A 45 0.72 3.96 6.76
CA LEU A 45 1.99 4.62 7.01
C LEU A 45 2.72 3.92 8.15
N SER A 46 3.95 3.47 7.89
CA SER A 46 4.89 3.08 8.91
C SER A 46 5.90 4.20 9.16
N ILE A 47 6.09 4.58 10.42
CA ILE A 47 7.12 5.53 10.83
C ILE A 47 8.48 4.87 11.06
N GLU A 48 8.54 3.53 11.06
CA GLU A 48 9.80 2.79 11.14
C GLU A 48 10.58 2.95 9.84
N GLU A 49 11.89 3.11 9.95
CA GLU A 49 12.76 3.34 8.80
C GLU A 49 13.37 2.02 8.32
N GLU A 50 13.16 1.67 7.05
CA GLU A 50 13.65 0.45 6.43
C GLU A 50 14.27 0.70 5.06
N SER A 51 15.07 -0.26 4.57
CA SER A 51 15.52 -0.25 3.17
C SER A 51 14.32 -0.36 2.24
N TRP A 52 14.43 0.13 1.01
CA TRP A 52 13.32 0.08 0.07
C TRP A 52 12.80 -1.36 -0.15
N VAL A 53 13.73 -2.31 -0.29
CA VAL A 53 13.42 -3.74 -0.43
C VAL A 53 12.76 -4.33 0.82
N ASP A 54 13.18 -3.91 2.02
CA ASP A 54 12.56 -4.40 3.25
C ASP A 54 11.18 -3.76 3.47
N SER A 55 11.00 -2.49 3.11
CA SER A 55 9.68 -1.84 3.11
C SER A 55 8.69 -2.54 2.18
N MET A 56 9.11 -2.97 0.98
CA MET A 56 8.28 -3.80 0.10
C MET A 56 7.81 -5.08 0.80
N LYS A 57 8.74 -5.83 1.42
CA LYS A 57 8.40 -7.07 2.14
C LYS A 57 7.43 -6.81 3.29
N MET A 58 7.60 -5.69 4.00
CA MET A 58 6.69 -5.32 5.08
C MET A 58 5.28 -5.04 4.55
N CYS A 59 5.14 -4.38 3.40
CA CYS A 59 3.84 -4.22 2.76
C CYS A 59 3.26 -5.56 2.27
N GLU A 60 4.09 -6.43 1.70
CA GLU A 60 3.67 -7.76 1.21
C GLU A 60 3.10 -8.63 2.35
N ILE A 61 3.68 -8.58 3.55
CA ILE A 61 3.17 -9.27 4.75
C ILE A 61 1.73 -8.86 5.07
N HIS A 62 1.33 -7.63 4.70
CA HIS A 62 -0.02 -7.12 4.87
C HIS A 62 -0.94 -7.36 3.66
N GLY A 63 -0.47 -8.05 2.60
CA GLY A 63 -1.22 -8.19 1.35
C GLY A 63 -1.32 -6.87 0.57
N ALA A 64 -0.30 -6.04 0.70
CA ALA A 64 -0.20 -4.70 0.13
C ALA A 64 1.12 -4.54 -0.64
N TYR A 65 1.28 -3.43 -1.35
CA TYR A 65 2.52 -3.02 -2.01
C TYR A 65 2.97 -1.65 -1.47
N LEU A 66 4.22 -1.25 -1.72
CA LEU A 66 4.64 0.13 -1.46
C LEU A 66 3.84 1.07 -2.36
N VAL A 67 3.30 2.17 -1.83
CA VAL A 67 2.32 3.01 -2.54
C VAL A 67 2.70 3.35 -3.98
N HIS A 68 1.72 3.28 -4.88
CA HIS A 68 1.85 3.76 -6.25
C HIS A 68 1.12 5.07 -6.38
N ILE A 69 1.83 6.15 -6.72
CA ILE A 69 1.17 7.45 -6.85
C ILE A 69 0.77 7.68 -8.31
N ASN A 70 -0.49 7.40 -8.61
CA ASN A 70 -1.03 7.46 -9.97
C ASN A 70 -1.75 8.79 -10.28
N SER A 71 -1.87 9.69 -9.30
CA SER A 71 -2.52 10.99 -9.48
C SER A 71 -2.00 12.09 -8.56
N ALA A 72 -2.16 13.34 -8.97
CA ALA A 72 -1.82 14.49 -8.12
C ALA A 72 -2.64 14.56 -6.82
N SER A 73 -3.89 14.07 -6.83
CA SER A 73 -4.73 14.02 -5.63
C SER A 73 -4.23 12.99 -4.62
N GLU A 74 -3.73 11.86 -5.12
CA GLU A 74 -3.09 10.83 -4.30
C GLU A 74 -1.76 11.34 -3.74
N ASP A 75 -0.93 11.99 -4.55
CA ASP A 75 0.30 12.63 -4.08
C ASP A 75 0.03 13.61 -2.91
N THR A 76 -1.01 14.42 -3.06
CA THR A 76 -1.46 15.36 -2.02
C THR A 76 -1.94 14.62 -0.77
N PHE A 77 -2.68 13.51 -0.92
CA PHE A 77 -3.10 12.67 0.20
C PHE A 77 -1.89 12.09 0.95
N ILE A 78 -0.90 11.54 0.25
CA ILE A 78 0.33 11.00 0.85
C ILE A 78 1.13 12.12 1.55
N THR A 79 1.21 13.31 0.95
CA THR A 79 1.81 14.49 1.57
C THR A 79 1.14 14.82 2.91
N ASN A 80 -0.19 14.78 2.97
CA ASN A 80 -0.91 15.01 4.22
C ASN A 80 -0.63 13.92 5.27
N GLN A 81 -0.51 12.65 4.87
CA GLN A 81 -0.09 11.58 5.79
C GLN A 81 1.29 11.87 6.38
N MET A 82 2.25 12.33 5.57
CA MET A 82 3.58 12.72 6.06
C MET A 82 3.50 13.88 7.07
N ILE A 83 2.79 14.95 6.73
CA ILE A 83 2.64 16.15 7.57
C ILE A 83 2.00 15.79 8.92
N THR A 84 0.88 15.07 8.89
CA THR A 84 0.13 14.73 10.11
C THR A 84 0.92 13.84 11.06
N ASN A 85 1.80 12.98 10.53
CA ASN A 85 2.59 12.04 11.32
C ASN A 85 4.04 12.49 11.55
N GLY A 86 4.42 13.68 11.09
CA GLY A 86 5.78 14.21 11.26
C GLY A 86 6.87 13.46 10.50
N VAL A 87 6.50 12.75 9.42
CA VAL A 87 7.44 12.03 8.56
C VAL A 87 8.09 13.01 7.58
N LYS A 88 9.41 12.93 7.48
CA LYS A 88 10.21 13.83 6.63
C LYS A 88 10.59 13.19 5.31
N GLU A 89 10.80 11.89 5.29
CA GLU A 89 11.35 11.15 4.16
C GLU A 89 10.57 9.83 4.06
N LEU A 90 10.05 9.50 2.88
CA LEU A 90 9.10 8.42 2.70
C LEU A 90 9.40 7.63 1.43
N TRP A 91 9.58 6.32 1.54
CA TRP A 91 9.65 5.42 0.38
C TRP A 91 8.31 5.31 -0.34
N LEU A 92 8.37 5.31 -1.68
CA LEU A 92 7.28 5.00 -2.61
C LEU A 92 7.60 3.70 -3.36
N GLY A 93 6.63 3.10 -4.06
CA GLY A 93 6.82 1.82 -4.78
C GLY A 93 7.57 1.92 -6.11
N GLY A 94 8.18 3.07 -6.40
CA GLY A 94 8.82 3.36 -7.67
C GLY A 94 10.26 2.87 -7.74
N SER A 95 10.64 2.27 -8.87
CA SER A 95 12.04 1.97 -9.18
C SER A 95 12.35 2.01 -10.69
N ASP A 96 13.62 2.12 -11.03
CA ASP A 96 14.15 1.91 -12.38
C ASP A 96 15.38 0.97 -12.41
N TRP A 97 15.63 0.25 -11.30
CA TRP A 97 16.74 -0.70 -11.10
C TRP A 97 16.94 -1.76 -12.21
N ASN A 98 15.90 -2.06 -12.97
CA ASN A 98 15.96 -3.02 -14.08
C ASN A 98 16.49 -2.38 -15.38
N VAL A 99 16.09 -1.14 -15.65
CA VAL A 99 16.44 -0.37 -16.85
C VAL A 99 16.49 1.10 -16.47
N GLU A 100 17.70 1.61 -16.25
CA GLU A 100 17.99 3.02 -15.96
C GLU A 100 17.16 4.00 -16.79
N GLY A 101 16.48 4.94 -16.12
CA GLY A 101 15.62 5.95 -16.73
C GLY A 101 14.23 5.44 -17.15
N VAL A 102 13.90 4.18 -16.90
CA VAL A 102 12.56 3.60 -17.13
C VAL A 102 11.90 3.29 -15.79
N TRP A 103 11.16 4.28 -15.28
CA TRP A 103 10.47 4.19 -13.99
C TRP A 103 9.20 3.36 -14.07
N VAL A 104 9.13 2.37 -13.19
CA VAL A 104 7.98 1.47 -13.01
C VAL A 104 7.54 1.43 -11.56
N TRP A 105 6.27 1.12 -11.36
CA TRP A 105 5.71 0.77 -10.08
C TRP A 105 5.90 -0.73 -9.80
N GLU A 106 6.56 -1.07 -8.70
CA GLU A 106 6.82 -2.45 -8.29
C GLU A 106 5.75 -2.95 -7.30
N PRO A 107 5.39 -4.25 -7.33
CA PRO A 107 5.88 -5.31 -8.21
C PRO A 107 5.18 -5.43 -9.59
N GLU A 108 4.15 -4.64 -9.87
CA GLU A 108 3.28 -4.80 -11.04
C GLU A 108 3.99 -4.52 -12.38
N GLY A 109 4.97 -3.61 -12.38
CA GLY A 109 5.74 -3.20 -13.56
C GLY A 109 5.05 -2.15 -14.42
N ASP A 110 4.02 -1.49 -13.91
CA ASP A 110 3.31 -0.43 -14.64
C ASP A 110 4.20 0.82 -14.78
N LEU A 111 4.28 1.37 -16.00
CA LEU A 111 5.03 2.59 -16.27
C LEU A 111 4.39 3.80 -15.57
N PHE A 112 5.22 4.67 -15.03
CA PHE A 112 4.77 5.93 -14.43
C PHE A 112 3.92 6.75 -15.42
N GLN A 113 2.64 6.95 -15.09
CA GLN A 113 1.75 7.87 -15.81
C GLN A 113 1.69 9.26 -15.15
N TYR A 114 2.12 9.33 -13.90
CA TYR A 114 2.23 10.54 -13.10
C TYR A 114 3.59 10.51 -12.40
N SER A 115 4.25 11.67 -12.36
CA SER A 115 5.44 11.85 -11.55
C SER A 115 5.50 13.26 -10.96
N ASN A 116 6.20 13.39 -9.84
CA ASN A 116 6.38 14.64 -9.13
C ASN A 116 7.80 14.76 -8.58
N PHE A 117 8.79 14.32 -9.38
CA PHE A 117 10.21 14.54 -9.12
C PHE A 117 10.50 16.03 -8.91
N ASP A 118 11.43 16.33 -8.02
CA ASP A 118 11.86 17.71 -7.79
C ASP A 118 12.64 18.28 -8.97
N HIS A 119 12.94 19.56 -8.91
CA HIS A 119 13.79 20.17 -9.92
C HIS A 119 15.15 19.47 -9.98
N ASP A 120 15.57 19.13 -11.20
CA ASP A 120 16.80 18.40 -11.53
C ASP A 120 16.81 16.91 -11.13
N GLU A 121 15.68 16.38 -10.63
CA GLU A 121 15.50 14.95 -10.32
C GLU A 121 14.67 14.22 -11.40
N PRO A 122 14.84 12.90 -11.56
CA PRO A 122 15.88 12.08 -10.95
C PRO A 122 17.26 12.36 -11.56
N ASP A 123 18.30 12.43 -10.72
CA ASP A 123 19.67 12.78 -11.13
C ASP A 123 20.64 11.59 -11.19
N ASN A 124 20.20 10.42 -10.71
CA ASN A 124 20.99 9.19 -10.59
C ASN A 124 22.38 9.43 -9.99
N TYR A 125 22.45 10.14 -8.86
CA TYR A 125 23.71 10.53 -8.27
C TYR A 125 24.62 9.33 -7.96
N GLY A 126 25.76 9.27 -8.65
CA GLY A 126 26.74 8.20 -8.47
C GLY A 126 26.41 6.90 -9.17
N ASP A 127 25.46 6.92 -10.12
CA ASP A 127 25.00 5.77 -10.91
C ASP A 127 24.43 4.62 -10.04
N ASP A 128 23.78 4.96 -8.92
CA ASP A 128 23.25 4.00 -7.92
C ASP A 128 21.91 4.41 -7.29
N GLU A 129 21.18 5.39 -7.84
CA GLU A 129 19.92 5.85 -7.27
C GLU A 129 18.72 5.28 -8.04
N ASN A 130 18.19 4.16 -7.53
CA ASN A 130 17.22 3.36 -8.29
C ASN A 130 15.83 3.27 -7.63
N CYS A 131 15.61 3.97 -6.51
CA CYS A 131 14.41 3.85 -5.69
C CYS A 131 13.80 5.20 -5.35
N VAL A 132 12.47 5.34 -5.52
CA VAL A 132 11.80 6.63 -5.37
C VAL A 132 11.42 6.92 -3.92
N ARG A 133 11.82 8.10 -3.46
CA ARG A 133 11.47 8.69 -2.17
C ARG A 133 10.73 10.00 -2.35
N LYS A 134 9.89 10.35 -1.39
CA LYS A 134 9.27 11.68 -1.22
C LYS A 134 9.85 12.38 0.01
N GLU A 135 10.16 13.67 -0.07
CA GLU A 135 10.87 14.37 1.01
C GLU A 135 10.36 15.78 1.36
N GLN A 136 10.32 16.09 2.66
CA GLN A 136 9.84 17.38 3.17
C GLN A 136 10.73 18.56 2.71
N SER A 137 12.05 18.36 2.65
CA SER A 137 13.03 19.38 2.24
C SER A 137 12.79 19.90 0.81
N ALA A 138 12.38 19.00 -0.09
CA ALA A 138 12.06 19.28 -1.48
C ALA A 138 10.57 19.67 -1.68
N HIS A 139 9.95 20.30 -0.68
CA HIS A 139 8.52 20.65 -0.71
C HIS A 139 7.60 19.45 -0.98
N TYR A 140 7.96 18.27 -0.43
CA TYR A 140 7.27 17.01 -0.66
C TYR A 140 7.31 16.55 -2.13
N ARG A 141 8.34 16.90 -2.90
CA ARG A 141 8.59 16.30 -4.22
C ARG A 141 9.40 15.02 -4.10
N TRP A 142 9.52 14.32 -5.23
CA TRP A 142 10.18 13.02 -5.30
C TRP A 142 11.66 13.17 -5.68
N ASN A 143 12.44 12.19 -5.26
CA ASN A 143 13.87 12.08 -5.52
C ASN A 143 14.18 10.58 -5.62
N ASP A 144 15.08 10.19 -6.51
CA ASP A 144 15.67 8.85 -6.55
C ASP A 144 16.81 8.74 -5.54
N LYS A 145 16.92 7.62 -4.83
CA LYS A 145 17.99 7.39 -3.86
C LYS A 145 18.50 5.95 -3.94
N PRO A 146 19.69 5.67 -3.39
CA PRO A 146 20.16 4.30 -3.24
C PRO A 146 19.16 3.51 -2.41
N CYS A 147 18.79 2.33 -2.90
CA CYS A 147 17.71 1.52 -2.34
C CYS A 147 18.02 0.97 -0.94
N ASP A 148 19.29 1.01 -0.51
CA ASP A 148 19.74 0.57 0.82
C ASP A 148 19.60 1.64 1.91
N HIS A 149 19.29 2.90 1.53
CA HIS A 149 18.94 3.95 2.47
C HIS A 149 17.70 3.57 3.27
N ARG A 150 17.59 4.11 4.49
CA ARG A 150 16.51 3.76 5.41
C ARG A 150 15.59 4.95 5.61
N TYR A 151 14.32 4.79 5.23
CA TYR A 151 13.28 5.80 5.38
C TYR A 151 11.97 5.17 5.84
N SER A 152 11.08 5.99 6.39
CA SER A 152 9.68 5.60 6.60
C SER A 152 9.04 5.14 5.29
N TYR A 153 7.95 4.39 5.36
CA TYR A 153 7.30 3.86 4.16
C TYR A 153 5.78 3.82 4.31
N ILE A 154 5.07 3.78 3.19
CA ILE A 154 3.62 3.69 3.17
C ILE A 154 3.18 2.58 2.23
N CYS A 155 2.32 1.70 2.74
CA CYS A 155 1.76 0.58 1.99
C CYS A 155 0.39 0.95 1.42
N GLU A 156 0.03 0.36 0.29
CA GLU A 156 -1.26 0.50 -0.38
C GLU A 156 -1.85 -0.88 -0.73
N THR A 157 -3.17 -1.01 -0.57
CA THR A 157 -3.95 -2.15 -1.05
C THR A 157 -5.33 -1.66 -1.51
N SER A 158 -5.93 -2.30 -2.52
CA SER A 158 -7.20 -1.90 -3.14
C SER A 158 -8.26 -3.00 -3.06
#